data_AF-A0A8X6YU18-F1
#
_entry.id   AF-A0A8X6YU18-F1
#
_cell.length_a   1.000
_cell.length_b   1.000
_cell.length_c   1.000
_cell.angle_alpha   90.00
_cell.angle_beta   90.00
_cell.angle_gamma   90.00
#
_symmetry.space_group_name_H-M   'P 1'
#
loop_
_entity.id
_entity.type
_entity.pdbx_description
1 polymer ?
#
loop_
_entity_poly.entity_id
_entity_poly.type
_entity_poly.pdbx_seq_one_letter_code
_entity_poly.pdbx_strand_id
1 'polypeptide(L)'
;MACSGWGRQYWKCDEKDGPYRILYKIHPDLSYNQRLIESAMEEIEKHSRIKFEERYNQRCYLQFTKDDGCFFEGVSNCSLRISLGMGCTDFGTVLHELMHAIGFEHEHNRPDRDDYLIIHQKNIDPGN
;
A
#
# COMPACT_ATOMS: atom_id res chain seq x y z
N MET A 1 3.35 -15.03 -8.34
CA MET A 1 4.01 -15.12 -7.01
C MET A 1 3.37 -16.30 -6.29
N ALA A 2 4.14 -17.38 -6.10
CA ALA A 2 3.74 -18.50 -5.26
C ALA A 2 3.91 -18.12 -3.78
N CYS A 3 3.18 -18.77 -2.88
CA CYS A 3 3.27 -18.65 -1.41
C CYS A 3 4.64 -19.04 -0.80
N SER A 4 5.72 -18.95 -1.57
CA SER A 4 7.11 -19.19 -1.19
C SER A 4 7.85 -17.87 -1.26
N GLY A 5 8.18 -17.36 -0.08
CA GLY A 5 8.55 -15.97 0.15
C GLY A 5 9.83 -15.51 -0.55
N TRP A 6 9.76 -14.26 -1.01
CA TRP A 6 10.83 -13.28 -1.05
C TRP A 6 10.15 -11.90 -0.89
N GLY A 7 10.49 -11.14 0.16
CA GLY A 7 9.93 -9.81 0.47
C GLY A 7 9.34 -9.67 1.88
N ARG A 8 9.12 -8.43 2.35
CA ARG A 8 8.41 -8.13 3.61
C ARG A 8 6.97 -8.60 3.49
N GLN A 9 6.69 -9.81 3.96
CA GLN A 9 5.36 -10.40 3.89
C GLN A 9 4.51 -9.93 5.08
N TYR A 10 3.64 -8.95 4.84
CA TYR A 10 2.67 -8.48 5.84
C TYR A 10 1.41 -9.36 5.90
N TRP A 11 1.10 -10.08 4.82
CA TRP A 11 -0.16 -10.79 4.63
C TRP A 11 0.06 -12.30 4.50
N LYS A 12 -0.71 -13.08 5.27
CA LYS A 12 -0.74 -14.54 5.18
C LYS A 12 -1.79 -14.98 4.16
N CYS A 13 -1.57 -16.12 3.53
CA CYS A 13 -2.58 -16.78 2.70
C CYS A 13 -3.38 -17.74 3.58
N ASP A 14 -4.71 -17.68 3.52
CA ASP A 14 -5.59 -18.54 4.30
C ASP A 14 -5.57 -20.00 3.80
N GLU A 15 -5.36 -20.22 2.49
CA GLU A 15 -5.31 -21.54 1.85
C GLU A 15 -4.27 -21.58 0.73
N LYS A 16 -3.80 -22.79 0.37
CA LYS A 16 -2.74 -23.00 -0.64
C LYS A 16 -3.04 -22.39 -2.02
N ASP A 17 -4.30 -22.11 -2.33
CA ASP A 17 -4.77 -21.53 -3.59
C ASP A 17 -5.83 -20.42 -3.40
N GLY A 18 -6.02 -19.94 -2.17
CA GLY A 18 -6.98 -18.88 -1.84
C GLY A 18 -6.52 -17.47 -2.24
N PRO A 19 -7.42 -16.47 -2.26
CA PRO A 19 -7.03 -15.08 -2.49
C PRO A 19 -6.13 -14.57 -1.35
N TYR A 20 -5.28 -13.59 -1.68
CA TYR A 20 -4.50 -12.86 -0.68
C TYR A 20 -5.40 -11.80 -0.05
N ARG A 21 -5.87 -12.05 1.17
CA ARG A 21 -6.77 -11.14 1.87
C ARG A 21 -6.02 -10.04 2.60
N ILE A 22 -6.39 -8.80 2.32
CA ILE A 22 -5.95 -7.60 3.02
C ILE A 22 -7.14 -7.04 3.77
N LEU A 23 -7.13 -7.19 5.09
CA LEU A 23 -8.16 -6.60 5.95
C LEU A 23 -7.90 -5.10 6.05
N TYR A 24 -8.93 -4.28 5.93
CA TYR A 24 -8.76 -2.81 6.02
C TYR A 24 -9.79 -2.13 6.91
N LYS A 25 -9.46 -0.91 7.35
CA LYS A 25 -10.42 -0.01 8.00
C LYS A 25 -10.13 1.43 7.61
N ILE A 26 -11.16 2.16 7.18
CA ILE A 26 -11.05 3.57 6.82
C ILE A 26 -11.38 4.43 8.05
N HIS A 27 -10.50 5.37 8.41
CA HIS A 27 -10.77 6.32 9.48
C HIS A 27 -11.94 7.25 9.11
N PRO A 28 -12.83 7.63 10.04
CA PRO A 28 -13.98 8.49 9.75
C PRO A 28 -13.66 9.82 9.07
N ASP A 29 -12.46 10.37 9.30
CA ASP A 29 -11.99 11.60 8.67
C ASP A 29 -11.80 11.50 7.14
N LEU A 30 -11.79 10.28 6.61
CA LEU A 30 -11.73 9.95 5.19
C LEU A 30 -13.08 9.46 4.63
N SER A 31 -14.18 9.60 5.38
CA SER A 31 -15.51 9.15 4.95
C SER A 31 -15.94 9.73 3.60
N TYR A 32 -15.60 10.98 3.30
CA TYR A 32 -15.87 11.60 2.00
C TYR A 32 -15.09 10.94 0.84
N ASN A 33 -13.96 10.32 1.15
CA ASN A 33 -13.03 9.71 0.19
C ASN A 33 -13.23 8.19 0.09
N GLN A 34 -14.15 7.60 0.86
CA GLN A 34 -14.37 6.16 0.93
C GLN A 34 -14.57 5.52 -0.45
N ARG A 35 -15.44 6.08 -1.29
CA ARG A 35 -15.69 5.53 -2.64
C ARG A 35 -14.43 5.55 -3.52
N LEU A 36 -13.60 6.58 -3.39
CA LEU A 36 -12.35 6.68 -4.15
C LEU A 36 -11.36 5.60 -3.68
N ILE A 37 -11.26 5.41 -2.36
CA ILE A 37 -10.40 4.39 -1.75
C ILE A 37 -10.83 2.99 -2.21
N GLU A 38 -12.13 2.70 -2.12
CA GLU A 38 -12.70 1.44 -2.58
C GLU A 38 -12.51 1.23 -4.08
N SER A 39 -12.65 2.27 -4.90
CA SER A 39 -12.39 2.16 -6.36
C SER A 39 -10.93 1.79 -6.68
N ALA A 40 -9.96 2.32 -5.92
CA ALA A 40 -8.55 1.96 -6.09
C ALA A 40 -8.27 0.53 -5.64
N MET A 41 -8.93 0.06 -4.57
CA MET A 41 -8.89 -1.35 -4.16
C MET A 41 -9.47 -2.26 -5.25
N GLU A 42 -10.63 -1.92 -5.79
CA GLU A 42 -11.30 -2.66 -6.87
C GLU A 42 -10.41 -2.84 -8.10
N GLU A 43 -9.64 -1.81 -8.48
CA GLU A 43 -8.72 -1.89 -9.61
C GLU A 43 -7.62 -2.94 -9.39
N ILE A 44 -7.06 -3.01 -8.18
CA ILE A 44 -6.10 -4.06 -7.80
C ILE A 44 -6.78 -5.43 -7.82
N GLU A 45 -7.99 -5.54 -7.27
CA GLU A 45 -8.74 -6.79 -7.22
C GLU A 45 -9.07 -7.35 -8.60
N LYS A 46 -9.35 -6.47 -9.56
CA LYS A 46 -9.66 -6.83 -10.94
C LYS A 46 -8.47 -7.44 -11.68
N HIS A 47 -7.26 -7.07 -11.28
CA HIS A 47 -6.02 -7.41 -11.97
C HIS A 47 -5.09 -8.31 -11.16
N SER A 48 -5.55 -8.81 -10.01
CA SER A 48 -4.77 -9.68 -9.14
C SER A 48 -5.63 -10.71 -8.42
N ARG A 49 -5.00 -11.51 -7.55
CA ARG A 49 -5.70 -12.41 -6.62
C ARG A 49 -5.82 -11.81 -5.22
N ILE A 50 -5.58 -10.50 -5.09
CA ILE A 50 -5.74 -9.79 -3.83
C ILE A 50 -7.22 -9.47 -3.63
N LYS A 51 -7.67 -9.54 -2.37
CA LYS A 51 -9.01 -9.17 -1.95
C LYS A 51 -8.95 -8.28 -0.72
N PHE A 52 -9.64 -7.15 -0.78
CA PHE A 52 -9.79 -6.21 0.31
C PHE A 52 -11.10 -6.51 1.04
N GLU A 53 -11.01 -6.73 2.34
CA GLU A 53 -12.18 -7.05 3.17
C GLU A 53 -12.21 -6.10 4.37
N GLU A 54 -13.39 -5.54 4.66
CA GLU A 54 -13.53 -4.67 5.83
C GLU A 54 -13.25 -5.46 7.11
N ARG A 55 -12.43 -4.88 7.97
CA ARG A 55 -12.05 -5.47 9.25
C ARG A 55 -13.25 -5.54 10.19
N TYR A 56 -13.43 -6.71 10.82
CA TYR A 56 -14.37 -6.88 11.93
C TYR A 56 -13.68 -6.72 13.30
N ASN A 57 -12.88 -7.72 13.71
CA ASN A 57 -12.22 -7.75 15.03
C ASN A 57 -10.75 -8.21 14.98
N GLN A 58 -10.22 -8.44 13.78
CA GLN A 58 -8.89 -9.01 13.59
C GLN A 58 -7.82 -8.04 14.10
N ARG A 59 -6.75 -8.53 14.72
CA ARG A 59 -5.69 -7.67 15.28
C ARG A 59 -4.91 -6.93 14.20
N CYS A 60 -4.65 -7.58 13.07
CA CYS A 60 -3.78 -7.10 12.00
C CYS A 60 -4.61 -6.70 10.79
N TYR A 61 -4.47 -5.45 10.34
CA TYR A 61 -5.23 -4.88 9.25
C TYR A 61 -4.55 -3.58 8.78
N LEU A 62 -4.90 -3.14 7.59
CA LEU A 62 -4.48 -1.89 6.97
C LEU A 62 -5.39 -0.76 7.43
N GLN A 63 -4.83 0.26 8.06
CA GLN A 63 -5.58 1.43 8.50
C GLN A 63 -5.39 2.61 7.54
N PHE A 64 -6.47 3.17 7.01
CA PHE A 64 -6.39 4.45 6.31
C PHE A 64 -6.55 5.59 7.32
N THR A 65 -5.59 6.50 7.38
CA THR A 65 -5.57 7.67 8.27
C THR A 65 -5.44 8.96 7.46
N LYS A 66 -5.73 10.08 8.11
CA LYS A 66 -5.56 11.42 7.53
C LYS A 66 -4.46 12.15 8.30
N ASP A 67 -3.23 11.67 8.14
CA ASP A 67 -2.05 12.32 8.71
C ASP A 67 -1.47 13.34 7.71
N ASP A 68 -0.32 13.92 8.01
CA ASP A 68 0.36 14.85 7.10
C ASP A 68 1.16 14.07 6.03
N GLY A 69 0.89 14.34 4.76
CA GLY A 69 1.50 13.66 3.61
C GLY A 69 0.81 12.37 3.15
N CYS A 70 1.37 11.80 2.08
CA CYS A 70 0.91 10.57 1.42
C CYS A 70 2.00 9.51 1.65
N PHE A 71 1.68 8.45 2.37
CA PHE A 71 2.65 7.38 2.62
C PHE A 71 1.97 6.10 3.12
N PHE A 72 2.61 4.98 2.86
CA PHE A 72 2.41 3.72 3.56
C PHE A 72 3.50 3.53 4.61
N GLU A 73 3.11 3.14 5.82
CA GLU A 73 4.02 2.72 6.87
C GLU A 73 3.62 1.34 7.39
N GLY A 74 4.53 0.39 7.24
CA GLY A 74 4.40 -0.96 7.78
C GLY A 74 5.49 -1.25 8.79
N VAL A 75 5.10 -1.48 10.05
CA VAL A 75 6.02 -1.90 11.12
C VAL A 75 5.70 -3.34 11.55
N SER A 76 6.74 -4.10 11.91
CA SER A 76 6.60 -5.41 12.56
C SER A 76 5.60 -5.33 13.73
N ASN A 77 4.78 -6.36 13.93
CA ASN A 77 3.68 -6.42 14.90
C ASN A 77 2.34 -5.79 14.43
N CYS A 78 2.06 -5.85 13.13
CA CYS A 78 0.74 -5.55 12.55
C CYS A 78 0.30 -4.09 12.62
N SER A 79 1.24 -3.16 12.69
CA SER A 79 0.95 -1.74 12.49
C SER A 79 1.14 -1.41 11.02
N LEU A 80 0.05 -1.40 10.26
CA LEU A 80 0.04 -1.13 8.83
C LEU A 80 -0.90 0.05 8.58
N ARG A 81 -0.38 1.18 8.11
CA ARG A 81 -1.19 2.36 7.83
C ARG A 81 -0.88 2.99 6.48
N ILE A 82 -1.90 3.54 5.85
CA ILE A 82 -1.79 4.47 4.71
C ILE A 82 -2.30 5.82 5.20
N SER A 83 -1.46 6.84 5.13
CA SER A 83 -1.90 8.23 5.29
C SER A 83 -2.35 8.80 3.96
N LEU A 84 -3.55 9.37 3.95
CA LEU A 84 -4.08 10.17 2.85
C LEU A 84 -4.36 11.60 3.37
N GLY A 85 -3.29 12.37 3.51
CA GLY A 85 -3.34 13.77 3.92
C GLY A 85 -3.94 14.71 2.87
N MET A 86 -3.73 16.01 3.06
CA MET A 86 -4.17 17.02 2.09
C MET A 86 -3.45 16.82 0.75
N GLY A 87 -4.21 16.72 -0.34
CA GLY A 87 -3.66 16.51 -1.69
C GLY A 87 -3.39 15.03 -2.05
N CYS A 88 -3.59 14.09 -1.13
CA CYS A 88 -3.31 12.66 -1.36
C CYS A 88 -4.51 11.87 -1.86
N THR A 89 -5.65 12.53 -2.08
CA THR A 89 -6.93 11.86 -2.34
C THR A 89 -7.33 11.96 -3.82
N ASP A 90 -6.41 11.59 -4.69
CA ASP A 90 -6.68 11.25 -6.09
C ASP A 90 -6.47 9.74 -6.30
N PHE A 91 -7.04 9.21 -7.39
CA PHE A 91 -7.02 7.77 -7.65
C PHE A 91 -5.59 7.21 -7.75
N GLY A 92 -4.68 7.93 -8.42
CA GLY A 92 -3.32 7.46 -8.66
C GLY A 92 -2.52 7.39 -7.37
N THR A 93 -2.61 8.42 -6.52
CA THR A 93 -1.94 8.44 -5.21
C THR A 93 -2.47 7.34 -4.29
N VAL A 94 -3.79 7.17 -4.19
CA VAL A 94 -4.36 6.09 -3.36
C VAL A 94 -3.91 4.71 -3.85
N LEU A 95 -3.91 4.49 -5.17
CA LEU A 95 -3.43 3.25 -5.77
C LEU A 95 -1.93 3.02 -5.47
N HIS A 96 -1.11 4.08 -5.54
CA HIS A 96 0.31 4.03 -5.22
C HIS A 96 0.57 3.57 -3.78
N GLU A 97 -0.11 4.16 -2.80
CA GLU A 97 0.06 3.76 -1.38
C GLU A 97 -0.45 2.34 -1.11
N LEU A 98 -1.52 1.92 -1.81
CA LEU A 98 -1.98 0.53 -1.78
C LEU A 98 -0.92 -0.43 -2.34
N MET A 99 -0.21 -0.06 -3.40
CA MET A 99 0.89 -0.87 -3.95
C MET A 99 2.04 -1.03 -2.95
N HIS A 100 2.35 0.02 -2.18
CA HIS A 100 3.28 -0.10 -1.06
C HIS A 100 2.79 -1.08 0.02
N ALA A 101 1.50 -1.04 0.36
CA ALA A 101 0.91 -1.99 1.32
C ALA A 101 0.94 -3.45 0.85
N ILE A 102 0.98 -3.68 -0.46
CA ILE A 102 1.14 -5.00 -1.08
C ILE A 102 2.61 -5.47 -1.05
N GLY A 103 3.55 -4.53 -1.00
CA GLY A 103 4.98 -4.80 -0.89
C GLY A 103 5.83 -4.32 -2.07
N PHE A 104 5.27 -3.46 -2.94
CA PHE A 104 6.06 -2.78 -3.95
C PHE A 104 6.82 -1.61 -3.33
N GLU A 105 8.04 -1.37 -3.81
CA GLU A 105 8.86 -0.22 -3.47
C GLU A 105 8.90 0.73 -4.68
N HIS A 106 9.43 1.94 -4.50
CA HIS A 106 9.60 2.86 -5.62
C HIS A 106 10.44 2.22 -6.75
N GLU A 107 9.99 2.36 -8.00
CA GLU A 107 10.61 1.70 -9.15
C GLU A 107 12.09 2.09 -9.33
N HIS A 108 12.44 3.34 -9.03
CA HIS A 108 13.82 3.81 -9.06
C HIS A 108 14.70 3.19 -7.98
N ASN A 109 14.18 2.38 -7.05
CA ASN A 109 14.98 1.63 -6.07
C ASN A 109 15.36 0.23 -6.56
N ARG A 110 14.96 -0.16 -7.78
CA ARG A 110 15.33 -1.45 -8.35
C ARG A 110 16.85 -1.66 -8.37
N PRO A 111 17.34 -2.89 -8.14
CA PRO A 111 18.77 -3.18 -8.17
C PRO A 111 19.45 -2.90 -9.51
N ASP A 112 18.69 -2.99 -10.61
CA ASP A 112 19.14 -2.76 -11.99
C ASP A 112 18.86 -1.33 -12.47
N ARG A 113 18.42 -0.41 -11.60
CA ARG A 113 18.05 0.96 -12.01
C ARG A 113 19.16 1.70 -12.75
N ASP A 114 20.42 1.42 -12.42
CA ASP A 114 21.58 2.19 -12.92
C ASP A 114 21.85 1.85 -14.40
N ASP A 115 21.20 0.81 -14.95
CA ASP A 115 21.16 0.51 -16.39
C ASP A 115 20.15 1.40 -17.16
N TYR A 116 19.21 2.04 -16.45
CA TYR A 116 18.08 2.78 -17.03
C TYR A 116 18.05 4.26 -16.65
N LEU A 117 18.62 4.63 -15.49
CA LEU A 117 18.51 5.96 -14.90
C LEU A 117 19.88 6.51 -14.52
N ILE A 118 20.03 7.84 -14.64
CA ILE A 118 21.17 8.58 -14.09
C ILE A 118 20.65 9.48 -12.98
N ILE A 119 21.05 9.22 -11.74
CA ILE A 119 20.67 10.04 -10.58
C ILE A 119 21.67 11.18 -10.41
N HIS A 120 21.24 12.40 -10.70
CA HIS A 120 22.04 13.60 -10.44
C HIS A 120 21.95 14.00 -8.97
N GLN A 121 22.75 13.35 -8.12
CA GLN A 121 22.77 13.56 -6.66
C GLN A 121 22.84 15.03 -6.23
N LYS A 122 23.55 15.87 -6.99
CA LYS A 122 23.67 17.32 -6.75
C LYS A 122 22.34 18.11 -6.83
N ASN A 123 21.30 17.52 -7.43
CA ASN A 123 19.99 18.13 -7.60
C ASN A 123 18.96 17.61 -6.57
N ILE A 124 19.38 16.70 -5.68
CA ILE A 124 18.51 16.17 -4.62
C ILE A 124 18.59 17.14 -3.44
N ASP A 125 17.43 17.50 -2.89
CA ASP A 125 17.35 18.30 -1.66
C ASP A 125 18.03 17.54 -0.51
N PRO A 126 19.06 18.09 0.15
CA PRO A 126 19.74 17.43 1.25
C PRO A 126 18.86 17.22 2.50
N GLY A 127 17.66 17.82 2.55
CA GLY A 127 16.68 17.64 3.62
C GLY A 127 15.73 16.46 3.46
N ASN A 128 15.83 15.69 2.36
CA ASN A 128 15.10 14.44 2.14
C ASN A 128 15.89 13.22 2.59
#